data_AF-A0A3T1CH46-F1
#
_entry.id   AF-A0A3T1CH46-F1
#
_cell.length_a   1.000
_cell.length_b   1.000
_cell.length_c   1.000
_cell.angle_alpha   90.00
_cell.angle_beta   90.00
_cell.angle_gamma   90.00
#
_symmetry.space_group_name_H-M   'P 1'
#
loop_
_entity.id
_entity.type
_entity.pdbx_description
1 polymer ?
#
loop_
_entity_poly.entity_id
_entity_poly.type
_entity_poly.pdbx_seq_one_letter_code
_entity_poly.pdbx_strand_id
1 'polypeptide(L)'
;MFKRVAAIAALFLAMPAHADWHVAESDHFVVYADDRWQDVQEFGEALERYHAALNVLQLRENTVLSPSNRLTVFVVGSAGKVRKLAGDNANNVAGFYVPRAGASRAFVPSISMSGRETDFSVTVLLHEYAHHYLMSHTPSALPRWVNEGAAEFYASAKFEKDGGISIGRPAYHRAAELTYANDVSVRELLDPELYARNKSRRFDAFYGKSWGLFHYLYFSAERSGQLGQYLRLIAAGTGQAEAAVAAFGDLDALDKELDRYLTQRRMKVYVLPPEMLSAAEVTVRRLSDGEAEIMPLRIRSQRGVSPEEARELLPDVREIAAEFPQDAGVLAALAEAEYDAGNVDEAIAAADAAIAIDPTRKNAYVQKGFALFARAAEADDENAAAAYEEAMQPFSALNRLENDHPLPLIYYYRSFAQRGVEPNETAMHALDRAAQLAPFDHGLAINAALMHGQSGNIAMAQHYLAPVAANPHGGGAAREAQLLLDQLEDAEEGQPWRRRPVLDLTDIVNAVAAKAAELEQDEDTGDSADPAG
;
A
#
# COMPACT_ATOMS: atom_id res chain seq x y z
N MET A 1 29.78 -70.71 20.66
CA MET A 1 30.90 -70.36 19.74
C MET A 1 30.42 -69.29 18.78
N PHE A 2 31.18 -68.20 18.70
CA PHE A 2 30.83 -66.89 18.13
C PHE A 2 30.45 -66.89 16.64
N LYS A 3 29.46 -66.08 16.26
CA LYS A 3 29.52 -65.28 15.02
C LYS A 3 29.03 -63.86 15.33
N ARG A 4 29.99 -62.94 15.37
CA ARG A 4 29.80 -61.49 15.39
C ARG A 4 29.34 -61.06 13.99
N VAL A 5 28.23 -60.34 13.90
CA VAL A 5 27.93 -59.47 12.75
C VAL A 5 27.93 -58.06 13.30
N ALA A 6 28.95 -57.29 12.93
CA ALA A 6 29.04 -55.87 13.24
C ALA A 6 28.10 -55.13 12.28
N ALA A 7 27.05 -54.50 12.82
CA ALA A 7 26.24 -53.54 12.08
C ALA A 7 26.96 -52.19 12.11
N ILE A 8 27.44 -51.74 10.95
CA ILE A 8 27.90 -50.36 10.76
C ILE A 8 26.64 -49.50 10.64
N ALA A 9 26.30 -48.79 11.71
CA ALA A 9 25.30 -47.74 11.67
C ALA A 9 25.93 -46.50 11.00
N ALA A 10 25.56 -46.24 9.75
CA ALA A 10 25.83 -44.97 9.10
C ALA A 10 24.96 -43.90 9.79
N LEU A 11 25.54 -43.14 10.72
CA LEU A 11 24.98 -41.87 11.15
C LEU A 11 25.02 -40.91 9.96
N PHE A 12 23.89 -40.79 9.26
CA PHE A 12 23.62 -39.58 8.49
C PHE A 12 23.42 -38.46 9.50
N LEU A 13 24.47 -37.67 9.74
CA LEU A 13 24.34 -36.33 10.29
C LEU A 13 23.48 -35.55 9.30
N ALA A 14 22.17 -35.47 9.56
CA ALA A 14 21.34 -34.46 8.95
C ALA A 14 21.91 -33.12 9.42
N MET A 15 22.72 -32.48 8.57
CA MET A 15 23.05 -31.09 8.80
C MET A 15 21.73 -30.32 8.82
N PRO A 16 21.46 -29.49 9.83
CA PRO A 16 20.33 -28.58 9.75
C PRO A 16 20.49 -27.81 8.44
N ALA A 17 19.47 -27.85 7.60
CA ALA A 17 19.42 -26.96 6.45
C ALA A 17 19.36 -25.54 7.03
N HIS A 18 20.52 -24.88 7.11
CA HIS A 18 20.57 -23.46 7.38
C HIS A 18 19.89 -22.79 6.19
N ALA A 19 18.80 -22.08 6.46
CA ALA A 19 18.27 -21.12 5.51
C ALA A 19 19.29 -19.97 5.41
N ASP A 20 19.50 -19.50 4.19
CA ASP A 20 20.28 -18.30 3.90
C ASP A 20 19.30 -17.25 3.39
N TRP A 21 19.59 -15.97 3.64
CA TRP A 21 18.83 -14.91 3.00
C TRP A 21 19.07 -14.90 1.49
N HIS A 22 17.97 -14.89 0.73
CA HIS A 22 17.97 -14.73 -0.71
C HIS A 22 17.11 -13.53 -1.10
N VAL A 23 17.41 -12.99 -2.28
CA VAL A 23 16.52 -12.07 -2.98
C VAL A 23 16.16 -12.62 -4.35
N ALA A 24 14.86 -12.64 -4.65
CA ALA A 24 14.34 -12.86 -5.99
C ALA A 24 13.92 -11.51 -6.60
N GLU A 25 14.39 -11.22 -7.81
CA GLU A 25 14.14 -9.97 -8.52
C GLU A 25 13.55 -10.25 -9.91
N SER A 26 12.49 -9.51 -10.24
CA SER A 26 11.78 -9.56 -11.52
C SER A 26 11.31 -8.16 -11.93
N ASP A 27 10.53 -8.04 -13.01
CA ASP A 27 10.06 -6.75 -13.52
C ASP A 27 9.14 -6.01 -12.54
N HIS A 28 8.33 -6.73 -11.76
CA HIS A 28 7.32 -6.14 -10.86
C HIS A 28 7.58 -6.36 -9.37
N PHE A 29 8.44 -7.31 -9.01
CA PHE A 29 8.63 -7.73 -7.63
C PHE A 29 10.10 -7.84 -7.22
N VAL A 30 10.35 -7.59 -5.94
CA VAL A 30 11.59 -7.91 -5.24
C VAL A 30 11.22 -8.65 -3.96
N VAL A 31 11.61 -9.91 -3.81
CA VAL A 31 11.25 -10.74 -2.64
C VAL A 31 12.50 -11.05 -1.83
N TYR A 32 12.52 -10.64 -0.57
CA TYR A 32 13.56 -11.02 0.40
C TYR A 32 13.02 -12.07 1.36
N ALA A 33 13.71 -13.20 1.48
CA ALA A 33 13.34 -14.27 2.40
C ALA A 33 14.56 -15.02 2.95
N ASP A 34 14.48 -15.43 4.21
CA ASP A 34 15.39 -16.39 4.85
C ASP A 34 14.84 -17.81 4.64
N ASP A 35 14.98 -18.30 3.41
CA ASP A 35 14.40 -19.57 2.94
C ASP A 35 15.30 -20.19 1.86
N ARG A 36 14.97 -21.41 1.40
CA ARG A 36 15.71 -22.04 0.29
C ARG A 36 15.51 -21.25 -1.00
N TRP A 37 16.58 -21.04 -1.78
CA TRP A 37 16.52 -20.24 -3.01
C TRP A 37 15.44 -20.70 -4.00
N GLN A 38 15.13 -22.00 -4.06
CA GLN A 38 14.07 -22.54 -4.91
C GLN A 38 12.68 -22.09 -4.47
N ASP A 39 12.43 -22.00 -3.16
CA ASP A 39 11.14 -21.55 -2.63
C ASP A 39 10.97 -20.05 -2.89
N VAL A 40 12.05 -19.27 -2.76
CA VAL A 40 12.05 -17.83 -3.08
C VAL A 40 11.84 -17.60 -4.58
N GLN A 41 12.47 -18.43 -5.44
CA GLN A 41 12.24 -18.39 -6.89
C GLN A 41 10.80 -18.73 -7.25
N GLU A 42 10.28 -19.87 -6.76
CA GLU A 42 8.92 -20.34 -7.03
C GLU A 42 7.88 -19.28 -6.63
N PHE A 43 8.08 -18.64 -5.49
CA PHE A 43 7.22 -17.56 -5.02
C PHE A 43 7.30 -16.31 -5.91
N GLY A 44 8.50 -15.87 -6.29
CA GLY A 44 8.68 -14.77 -7.25
C GLY A 44 7.99 -15.04 -8.59
N GLU A 45 8.12 -16.26 -9.12
CA GLU A 45 7.48 -16.65 -10.37
C GLU A 45 5.96 -16.72 -10.22
N ALA A 46 5.46 -17.14 -9.06
CA ALA A 46 4.03 -17.12 -8.77
C ALA A 46 3.47 -15.69 -8.79
N LEU A 47 4.18 -14.73 -8.20
CA LEU A 47 3.78 -13.32 -8.24
C LEU A 47 3.76 -12.75 -9.67
N GLU A 48 4.76 -13.06 -10.49
CA GLU A 48 4.78 -12.65 -11.91
C GLU A 48 3.65 -13.30 -12.73
N ARG A 49 3.36 -14.59 -12.50
CA ARG A 49 2.19 -15.26 -13.11
C ARG A 49 0.87 -14.61 -12.68
N TYR A 50 0.76 -14.20 -11.41
CA TYR A 50 -0.41 -13.48 -10.92
C TYR A 50 -0.55 -12.12 -11.60
N HIS A 51 0.53 -11.33 -11.70
CA HIS A 51 0.52 -10.07 -12.44
C HIS A 51 0.09 -10.26 -13.90
N ALA A 52 0.67 -11.24 -14.61
CA ALA A 52 0.30 -11.57 -15.98
C ALA A 52 -1.19 -11.96 -16.10
N ALA A 53 -1.73 -12.69 -15.12
CA ALA A 53 -3.14 -13.03 -15.08
C ALA A 53 -4.05 -11.82 -14.91
N LEU A 54 -3.66 -10.85 -14.08
CA LEU A 54 -4.39 -9.58 -13.94
C LEU A 54 -4.38 -8.81 -15.28
N ASN A 55 -3.26 -8.79 -16.00
CA ASN A 55 -3.18 -8.18 -17.33
C ASN A 55 -4.16 -8.85 -18.31
N VAL A 56 -4.18 -10.19 -18.36
CA VAL A 56 -5.12 -10.95 -19.21
C VAL A 56 -6.58 -10.63 -18.87
N LEU A 57 -6.95 -10.69 -17.58
CA LEU A 57 -8.33 -10.47 -17.14
C LEU A 57 -8.81 -9.03 -17.31
N GLN A 58 -7.87 -8.07 -17.34
CA GLN A 58 -8.15 -6.65 -17.52
C GLN A 58 -7.89 -6.19 -18.96
N LEU A 59 -7.56 -7.11 -19.86
CA LEU A 59 -7.23 -6.84 -21.27
C LEU A 59 -6.13 -5.78 -21.43
N ARG A 60 -5.06 -5.91 -20.64
CA ARG A 60 -3.92 -4.99 -20.62
C ARG A 60 -2.66 -5.63 -21.18
N GLU A 61 -1.82 -4.76 -21.75
CA GLU A 61 -0.45 -5.10 -22.11
C GLU A 61 0.42 -5.09 -20.85
N ASN A 62 1.45 -5.94 -20.85
CA ASN A 62 2.44 -5.96 -19.78
C ASN A 62 3.36 -4.73 -19.88
N THR A 63 3.51 -3.99 -18.78
CA THR A 63 4.36 -2.79 -18.74
C THR A 63 5.46 -2.97 -17.70
N VAL A 64 6.72 -2.86 -18.10
CA VAL A 64 7.85 -2.93 -17.17
C VAL A 64 7.90 -1.67 -16.32
N LEU A 65 7.84 -1.84 -15.00
CA LEU A 65 7.94 -0.73 -14.07
C LEU A 65 9.38 -0.25 -13.91
N SER A 66 9.54 1.03 -13.57
CA SER A 66 10.81 1.52 -13.01
C SER A 66 11.17 0.68 -11.78
N PRO A 67 12.43 0.25 -11.58
CA PRO A 67 12.78 -0.67 -10.50
C PRO A 67 12.32 -0.24 -9.11
N SER A 68 12.35 1.06 -8.77
CA SER A 68 11.89 1.54 -7.47
C SER A 68 10.37 1.58 -7.30
N ASN A 69 9.59 1.41 -8.38
CA ASN A 69 8.13 1.30 -8.32
C ASN A 69 7.64 -0.15 -8.18
N ARG A 70 8.56 -1.12 -8.16
CA ARG A 70 8.25 -2.53 -7.88
C ARG A 70 7.75 -2.71 -6.45
N LEU A 71 6.97 -3.77 -6.22
CA LEU A 71 6.63 -4.17 -4.87
C LEU A 71 7.79 -4.95 -4.24
N THR A 72 8.35 -4.43 -3.14
CA THR A 72 9.28 -5.19 -2.30
C THR A 72 8.50 -6.02 -1.27
N VAL A 73 8.67 -7.34 -1.27
CA VAL A 73 8.06 -8.26 -0.31
C VAL A 73 9.12 -8.74 0.68
N PHE A 74 8.91 -8.52 1.97
CA PHE A 74 9.72 -9.06 3.05
C PHE A 74 9.02 -10.25 3.69
N VAL A 75 9.66 -11.42 3.63
CA VAL A 75 9.20 -12.64 4.29
C VAL A 75 9.86 -12.72 5.66
N VAL A 76 9.09 -12.49 6.72
CA VAL A 76 9.64 -12.27 8.06
C VAL A 76 9.63 -13.54 8.94
N GLY A 77 9.10 -14.65 8.42
CA GLY A 77 9.18 -15.99 9.03
C GLY A 77 8.11 -16.31 10.09
N SER A 78 7.31 -15.34 10.56
CA SER A 78 6.17 -15.64 11.44
C SER A 78 5.12 -14.54 11.51
N ALA A 79 3.88 -14.92 11.79
CA ALA A 79 2.78 -13.98 12.02
C ALA A 79 3.03 -13.07 13.24
N GLY A 80 3.79 -13.54 14.25
CA GLY A 80 4.16 -12.71 15.40
C GLY A 80 5.07 -11.54 15.03
N LYS A 81 6.06 -11.78 14.15
CA LYS A 81 6.93 -10.72 13.62
C LYS A 81 6.14 -9.74 12.73
N VAL A 82 5.21 -10.24 11.91
CA VAL A 82 4.31 -9.37 11.12
C VAL A 82 3.51 -8.45 12.03
N ARG A 83 2.87 -8.97 13.09
CA ARG A 83 2.11 -8.13 14.04
C ARG A 83 2.98 -7.09 14.74
N LYS A 84 4.21 -7.46 15.13
CA LYS A 84 5.16 -6.50 15.71
C LYS A 84 5.52 -5.38 14.74
N LEU A 85 5.67 -5.68 13.45
CA LEU A 85 5.93 -4.68 12.41
C LEU A 85 4.68 -3.83 12.09
N ALA A 86 3.48 -4.40 12.20
CA ALA A 86 2.24 -3.68 11.97
C ALA A 86 1.90 -2.69 13.10
N GLY A 87 2.32 -2.97 14.34
CA GLY A 87 2.14 -2.09 15.51
C GLY A 87 0.96 -2.48 16.42
N ASP A 88 0.73 -1.70 17.48
CA ASP A 88 -0.09 -2.07 18.64
C ASP A 88 -1.59 -2.34 18.37
N ASN A 89 -2.09 -1.96 17.19
CA ASN A 89 -3.50 -2.19 16.78
C ASN A 89 -3.69 -3.39 15.83
N ALA A 90 -2.68 -4.24 15.65
CA ALA A 90 -2.62 -5.26 14.60
C ALA A 90 -2.95 -6.70 15.05
N ASN A 91 -3.88 -6.88 15.99
CA ASN A 91 -4.11 -8.19 16.64
C ASN A 91 -4.52 -9.33 15.68
N ASN A 92 -4.97 -9.03 14.46
CA ASN A 92 -5.40 -10.01 13.44
C ASN A 92 -4.71 -9.84 12.07
N VAL A 93 -3.55 -9.19 11.99
CA VAL A 93 -2.85 -8.98 10.71
C VAL A 93 -2.06 -10.23 10.31
N ALA A 94 -2.40 -10.82 9.17
CA ALA A 94 -1.71 -11.98 8.57
C ALA A 94 -0.66 -11.58 7.51
N GLY A 95 -0.64 -10.31 7.13
CA GLY A 95 0.27 -9.65 6.21
C GLY A 95 -0.20 -8.21 6.02
N PHE A 96 0.66 -7.30 5.60
CA PHE A 96 0.23 -5.93 5.29
C PHE A 96 1.10 -5.29 4.22
N TYR A 97 0.55 -4.27 3.58
CA TYR A 97 1.15 -3.50 2.50
C TYR A 97 1.25 -2.03 2.89
N VAL A 98 2.34 -1.39 2.47
CA VAL A 98 2.58 0.05 2.66
C VAL A 98 2.88 0.66 1.29
N PRO A 99 1.93 1.42 0.71
CA PRO A 99 2.15 2.13 -0.54
C PRO A 99 3.06 3.34 -0.33
N ARG A 100 4.19 3.41 -1.04
CA ARG A 100 5.12 4.56 -1.00
C ARG A 100 5.81 4.73 -2.35
N ALA A 101 5.87 5.96 -2.84
CA ALA A 101 6.57 6.28 -4.06
C ALA A 101 8.05 5.90 -3.94
N GLY A 102 8.51 5.00 -4.82
CA GLY A 102 9.88 4.49 -4.80
C GLY A 102 10.19 3.47 -3.69
N ALA A 103 9.19 3.05 -2.90
CA ALA A 103 9.40 2.27 -1.68
C ALA A 103 8.17 1.45 -1.24
N SER A 104 7.35 0.98 -2.18
CA SER A 104 6.19 0.13 -1.90
C SER A 104 6.63 -1.21 -1.31
N ARG A 105 6.07 -1.57 -0.15
CA ARG A 105 6.53 -2.72 0.65
C ARG A 105 5.37 -3.57 1.13
N ALA A 106 5.55 -4.89 1.13
CA ALA A 106 4.65 -5.83 1.79
C ALA A 106 5.43 -6.71 2.77
N PHE A 107 4.77 -7.09 3.86
CA PHE A 107 5.35 -7.93 4.90
C PHE A 107 4.47 -9.16 5.10
N VAL A 108 5.05 -10.35 4.89
CA VAL A 108 4.36 -11.64 4.97
C VAL A 108 5.11 -12.60 5.90
N PRO A 109 4.41 -13.52 6.59
CA PRO A 109 5.02 -14.43 7.54
C PRO A 109 5.70 -15.62 6.84
N SER A 110 5.21 -16.08 5.69
CA SER A 110 5.75 -17.24 4.98
C SER A 110 5.41 -17.17 3.49
N ILE A 111 6.18 -17.90 2.69
CA ILE A 111 6.01 -18.09 1.24
C ILE A 111 5.77 -19.54 0.85
N SER A 112 5.39 -20.40 1.81
CA SER A 112 5.15 -21.81 1.51
C SER A 112 4.00 -22.00 0.51
N MET A 113 4.34 -22.53 -0.68
CA MET A 113 3.40 -22.87 -1.75
C MET A 113 2.94 -24.34 -1.71
N SER A 114 3.32 -25.09 -0.66
CA SER A 114 3.13 -26.55 -0.57
C SER A 114 1.69 -27.05 -0.30
N GLY A 115 0.72 -26.14 -0.22
CA GLY A 115 -0.67 -26.42 0.10
C GLY A 115 -1.56 -26.78 -1.11
N ARG A 116 -2.73 -27.40 -0.85
CA ARG A 116 -3.81 -27.50 -1.87
C ARG A 116 -4.49 -26.16 -2.13
N GLU A 117 -4.40 -25.26 -1.16
CA GLU A 117 -4.97 -23.92 -1.14
C GLU A 117 -3.84 -22.92 -0.91
N THR A 118 -4.04 -21.70 -1.40
CA THR A 118 -3.17 -20.57 -1.15
C THR A 118 -3.15 -20.26 0.35
N ASP A 119 -1.97 -20.07 0.93
CA ASP A 119 -1.84 -19.70 2.34
C ASP A 119 -2.57 -18.38 2.60
N PHE A 120 -3.24 -18.24 3.75
CA PHE A 120 -4.03 -17.05 4.06
C PHE A 120 -3.20 -15.75 4.00
N SER A 121 -1.92 -15.80 4.40
CA SER A 121 -1.05 -14.64 4.32
C SER A 121 -0.71 -14.24 2.88
N VAL A 122 -0.58 -15.23 1.99
CA VAL A 122 -0.45 -15.00 0.55
C VAL A 122 -1.76 -14.43 0.00
N THR A 123 -2.92 -14.95 0.39
CA THR A 123 -4.22 -14.36 0.01
C THR A 123 -4.32 -12.89 0.40
N VAL A 124 -3.87 -12.52 1.62
CA VAL A 124 -3.80 -11.11 2.04
C VAL A 124 -2.84 -10.31 1.17
N LEU A 125 -1.64 -10.83 0.87
CA LEU A 125 -0.70 -10.16 -0.04
C LEU A 125 -1.32 -9.94 -1.43
N LEU A 126 -2.00 -10.93 -1.99
CA LEU A 126 -2.63 -10.84 -3.31
C LEU A 126 -3.82 -9.86 -3.32
N HIS A 127 -4.53 -9.73 -2.20
CA HIS A 127 -5.57 -8.72 -1.98
C HIS A 127 -4.98 -7.30 -2.01
N GLU A 128 -3.94 -7.06 -1.21
CA GLU A 128 -3.26 -5.76 -1.19
C GLU A 128 -2.61 -5.44 -2.55
N TYR A 129 -2.02 -6.43 -3.21
CA TYR A 129 -1.47 -6.26 -4.56
C TYR A 129 -2.56 -5.98 -5.59
N ALA A 130 -3.76 -6.57 -5.45
CA ALA A 130 -4.88 -6.26 -6.33
C ALA A 130 -5.30 -4.79 -6.19
N HIS A 131 -5.33 -4.23 -4.97
CA HIS A 131 -5.50 -2.79 -4.80
C HIS A 131 -4.39 -1.99 -5.47
N HIS A 132 -3.12 -2.33 -5.22
CA HIS A 132 -1.97 -1.68 -5.86
C HIS A 132 -2.08 -1.70 -7.39
N TYR A 133 -2.41 -2.85 -7.98
CA TYR A 133 -2.58 -3.03 -9.41
C TYR A 133 -3.74 -2.19 -9.94
N LEU A 134 -4.91 -2.23 -9.29
CA LEU A 134 -6.09 -1.46 -9.71
C LEU A 134 -5.82 0.05 -9.66
N MET A 135 -5.17 0.54 -8.60
CA MET A 135 -4.79 1.95 -8.46
C MET A 135 -3.76 2.39 -9.50
N SER A 136 -2.81 1.51 -9.83
CA SER A 136 -1.77 1.81 -10.83
C SER A 136 -2.31 1.92 -12.26
N HIS A 137 -3.50 1.38 -12.50
CA HIS A 137 -4.03 1.19 -13.86
C HIS A 137 -5.42 1.81 -14.08
N THR A 138 -6.10 2.22 -13.03
CA THR A 138 -7.45 2.78 -13.08
C THR A 138 -7.40 4.26 -12.71
N PRO A 139 -7.50 5.18 -13.69
CA PRO A 139 -7.37 6.63 -13.45
C PRO A 139 -8.60 7.26 -12.77
N SER A 140 -9.58 6.46 -12.35
CA SER A 140 -10.85 6.94 -11.78
C SER A 140 -11.10 6.31 -10.42
N ALA A 141 -11.73 7.06 -9.52
CA ALA A 141 -12.16 6.57 -8.23
C ALA A 141 -13.13 5.40 -8.39
N LEU A 142 -12.72 4.21 -7.95
CA LEU A 142 -13.61 3.05 -7.91
C LEU A 142 -14.55 3.15 -6.71
N PRO A 143 -15.85 2.84 -6.88
CA PRO A 143 -16.76 2.67 -5.75
C PRO A 143 -16.19 1.66 -4.76
N ARG A 144 -16.36 1.93 -3.47
CA ARG A 144 -15.78 1.12 -2.40
C ARG A 144 -16.06 -0.37 -2.55
N TRP A 145 -17.32 -0.74 -2.80
CA TRP A 145 -17.71 -2.15 -2.98
C TRP A 145 -17.06 -2.79 -4.22
N VAL A 146 -16.81 -2.03 -5.30
CA VAL A 146 -16.13 -2.54 -6.50
C VAL A 146 -14.66 -2.77 -6.18
N ASN A 147 -14.00 -1.80 -5.54
CA ASN A 147 -12.59 -1.89 -5.18
C ASN A 147 -12.32 -3.11 -4.29
N GLU A 148 -13.12 -3.28 -3.24
CA GLU A 148 -13.05 -4.41 -2.31
C GLU A 148 -13.46 -5.74 -2.94
N GLY A 149 -14.58 -5.75 -3.65
CA GLY A 149 -15.08 -6.96 -4.32
C GLY A 149 -14.12 -7.48 -5.38
N ALA A 150 -13.49 -6.58 -6.14
CA ALA A 150 -12.46 -6.91 -7.11
C ALA A 150 -11.19 -7.43 -6.42
N ALA A 151 -10.72 -6.77 -5.35
CA ALA A 151 -9.54 -7.21 -4.62
C ALA A 151 -9.75 -8.61 -4.01
N GLU A 152 -10.90 -8.88 -3.40
CA GLU A 152 -11.26 -10.22 -2.91
C GLU A 152 -11.38 -11.26 -4.04
N PHE A 153 -11.93 -10.85 -5.19
CA PHE A 153 -12.02 -11.71 -6.37
C PHE A 153 -10.64 -12.13 -6.88
N TYR A 154 -9.71 -11.18 -7.01
CA TYR A 154 -8.36 -11.45 -7.48
C TYR A 154 -7.51 -12.18 -6.43
N ALA A 155 -7.68 -11.87 -5.15
CA ALA A 155 -7.00 -12.53 -4.03
C ALA A 155 -7.30 -14.03 -3.91
N SER A 156 -8.43 -14.49 -4.44
CA SER A 156 -8.84 -15.90 -4.47
C SER A 156 -8.02 -16.78 -5.45
N ALA A 157 -6.89 -16.27 -5.94
CA ALA A 157 -6.03 -16.96 -6.88
C ALA A 157 -5.48 -18.27 -6.31
N LYS A 158 -5.37 -19.27 -7.19
CA LYS A 158 -4.69 -20.55 -6.92
C LYS A 158 -3.68 -20.84 -8.02
N PHE A 159 -2.45 -21.10 -7.61
CA PHE A 159 -1.35 -21.44 -8.50
C PHE A 159 -1.36 -22.94 -8.77
N GLU A 160 -1.43 -23.32 -10.04
CA GLU A 160 -1.48 -24.72 -10.45
C GLU A 160 -0.06 -25.25 -10.74
N LYS A 161 0.12 -26.56 -10.58
CA LYS A 161 1.45 -27.21 -10.72
C LYS A 161 2.01 -27.19 -12.13
N ASP A 162 1.15 -27.01 -13.12
CA ASP A 162 1.53 -26.89 -14.53
C ASP A 162 1.95 -25.46 -14.91
N GLY A 163 1.90 -24.51 -13.96
CA GLY A 163 2.18 -23.10 -14.19
C GLY A 163 0.94 -22.28 -14.54
N GLY A 164 -0.25 -22.88 -14.57
CA GLY A 164 -1.51 -22.16 -14.74
C GLY A 164 -1.96 -21.45 -13.47
N ILE A 165 -2.99 -20.62 -13.59
CA ILE A 165 -3.59 -19.93 -12.45
C ILE A 165 -5.12 -19.92 -12.54
N SER A 166 -5.75 -20.20 -11.41
CA SER A 166 -7.20 -20.11 -11.25
C SER A 166 -7.56 -18.85 -10.48
N ILE A 167 -8.47 -18.00 -10.98
CA ILE A 167 -8.89 -16.73 -10.34
C ILE A 167 -10.42 -16.64 -10.24
N GLY A 168 -10.92 -15.98 -9.20
CA GLY A 168 -12.35 -15.83 -8.94
C GLY A 168 -12.94 -17.08 -8.30
N ARG A 169 -12.15 -17.79 -7.48
CA ARG A 169 -12.61 -18.93 -6.69
C ARG A 169 -13.52 -18.43 -5.55
N PRO A 170 -14.36 -19.30 -4.96
CA PRO A 170 -15.07 -18.95 -3.74
C PRO A 170 -14.11 -18.39 -2.69
N ALA A 171 -14.41 -17.20 -2.16
CA ALA A 171 -13.63 -16.57 -1.10
C ALA A 171 -13.86 -17.31 0.23
N TYR A 172 -13.26 -18.50 0.38
CA TYR A 172 -13.49 -19.37 1.55
C TYR A 172 -13.11 -18.69 2.88
N HIS A 173 -12.14 -17.79 2.87
CA HIS A 173 -11.78 -16.97 4.04
C HIS A 173 -12.88 -16.00 4.46
N ARG A 174 -13.86 -15.71 3.58
CA ARG A 174 -15.05 -14.88 3.82
C ARG A 174 -16.33 -15.69 4.04
N ALA A 175 -16.27 -17.03 3.99
CA ALA A 175 -17.47 -17.87 4.14
C ALA A 175 -18.16 -17.68 5.50
N ALA A 176 -17.39 -17.50 6.59
CA ALA A 176 -17.94 -17.22 7.90
C ALA A 176 -18.61 -15.84 7.99
N GLU A 177 -18.03 -14.83 7.34
CA GLU A 177 -18.62 -13.49 7.24
C GLU A 177 -19.98 -13.54 6.55
N LEU A 178 -20.07 -14.16 5.37
CA LEU A 178 -21.32 -14.33 4.63
C LEU A 178 -22.40 -15.13 5.38
N THR A 179 -22.00 -16.01 6.30
CA THR A 179 -22.95 -16.89 7.02
C THR A 179 -23.40 -16.31 8.35
N TYR A 180 -22.54 -15.57 9.06
CA TYR A 180 -22.74 -15.23 10.47
C TYR A 180 -22.65 -13.72 10.79
N ALA A 181 -22.14 -12.89 9.88
CA ALA A 181 -22.07 -11.45 10.11
C ALA A 181 -23.44 -10.78 9.95
N ASN A 182 -23.55 -9.52 10.39
CA ASN A 182 -24.73 -8.73 10.09
C ASN A 182 -24.85 -8.54 8.57
N ASP A 183 -26.04 -8.77 8.02
CA ASP A 183 -26.26 -8.68 6.58
C ASP A 183 -26.08 -7.24 6.08
N VAL A 184 -25.62 -7.12 4.83
CA VAL A 184 -25.49 -5.86 4.09
C VAL A 184 -26.21 -6.04 2.77
N SER A 185 -27.27 -5.27 2.56
CA SER A 185 -28.06 -5.32 1.33
C SER A 185 -27.27 -4.78 0.14
N VAL A 186 -27.62 -5.21 -1.07
CA VAL A 186 -27.10 -4.60 -2.31
C VAL A 186 -27.32 -3.08 -2.33
N ARG A 187 -28.43 -2.59 -1.75
CA ARG A 187 -28.72 -1.15 -1.67
C ARG A 187 -27.68 -0.42 -0.82
N GLU A 188 -27.29 -0.99 0.32
CA GLU A 188 -26.25 -0.43 1.18
C GLU A 188 -24.88 -0.47 0.50
N LEU A 189 -24.54 -1.55 -0.22
CA LEU A 189 -23.28 -1.60 -0.97
C LEU A 189 -23.17 -0.49 -2.03
N LEU A 190 -24.28 -0.18 -2.69
CA LEU A 190 -24.34 0.76 -3.82
C LEU A 190 -24.61 2.21 -3.39
N ASP A 191 -24.87 2.45 -2.11
CA ASP A 191 -25.17 3.75 -1.51
C ASP A 191 -24.31 3.98 -0.25
N PRO A 192 -23.15 4.64 -0.40
CA PRO A 192 -22.22 4.88 0.71
C PRO A 192 -22.84 5.64 1.89
N GLU A 193 -23.77 6.56 1.63
CA GLU A 193 -24.46 7.33 2.68
C GLU A 193 -25.44 6.44 3.45
N LEU A 194 -26.20 5.58 2.76
CA LEU A 194 -27.07 4.62 3.40
C LEU A 194 -26.27 3.62 4.24
N TYR A 195 -25.18 3.07 3.70
CA TYR A 195 -24.29 2.20 4.46
C TYR A 195 -23.75 2.90 5.71
N ALA A 196 -23.25 4.14 5.58
CA ALA A 196 -22.73 4.90 6.72
C ALA A 196 -23.78 5.14 7.81
N ARG A 197 -25.03 5.45 7.43
CA ARG A 197 -26.14 5.63 8.39
C ARG A 197 -26.52 4.34 9.11
N ASN A 198 -26.49 3.20 8.43
CA ASN A 198 -26.88 1.91 8.98
C ASN A 198 -25.71 1.18 9.67
N LYS A 199 -24.48 1.65 9.48
CA LYS A 199 -23.27 1.00 9.97
C LYS A 199 -23.32 0.86 11.48
N SER A 200 -23.30 -0.38 11.94
CA SER A 200 -23.23 -0.71 13.36
C SER A 200 -21.78 -0.91 13.83
N ARG A 201 -21.57 -0.96 15.15
CA ARG A 201 -20.26 -1.35 15.72
C ARG A 201 -19.95 -2.84 15.59
N ARG A 202 -20.93 -3.67 15.20
CA ARG A 202 -20.73 -5.10 14.96
C ARG A 202 -20.15 -5.32 13.56
N PHE A 203 -19.32 -6.36 13.43
CA PHE A 203 -18.80 -6.82 12.14
C PHE A 203 -19.96 -7.19 11.20
N ASP A 204 -19.89 -6.72 9.96
CA ASP A 204 -20.92 -6.89 8.92
C ASP A 204 -20.37 -7.66 7.71
N ALA A 205 -21.25 -8.02 6.79
CA ALA A 205 -20.93 -8.83 5.62
C ALA A 205 -20.43 -8.02 4.41
N PHE A 206 -19.92 -6.79 4.61
CA PHE A 206 -19.62 -5.87 3.51
C PHE A 206 -18.64 -6.46 2.48
N TYR A 207 -17.54 -7.06 2.92
CA TYR A 207 -16.52 -7.61 2.01
C TYR A 207 -17.05 -8.85 1.30
N GLY A 208 -17.70 -9.74 2.03
CA GLY A 208 -18.32 -10.95 1.48
C GLY A 208 -19.37 -10.62 0.41
N LYS A 209 -20.27 -9.67 0.68
CA LYS A 209 -21.31 -9.24 -0.27
C LYS A 209 -20.70 -8.45 -1.44
N SER A 210 -19.66 -7.65 -1.22
CA SER A 210 -18.92 -6.95 -2.28
C SER A 210 -18.28 -7.94 -3.26
N TRP A 211 -17.58 -8.96 -2.74
CA TRP A 211 -17.05 -10.07 -3.55
C TRP A 211 -18.17 -10.78 -4.30
N GLY A 212 -19.28 -11.11 -3.62
CA GLY A 212 -20.40 -11.82 -4.21
C GLY A 212 -21.03 -11.07 -5.38
N LEU A 213 -21.32 -9.78 -5.19
CA LEU A 213 -21.90 -8.92 -6.22
C LEU A 213 -20.93 -8.75 -7.40
N PHE A 214 -19.65 -8.49 -7.12
CA PHE A 214 -18.63 -8.39 -8.16
C PHE A 214 -18.53 -9.69 -8.97
N HIS A 215 -18.41 -10.83 -8.29
CA HIS A 215 -18.32 -12.15 -8.92
C HIS A 215 -19.54 -12.45 -9.78
N TYR A 216 -20.75 -12.17 -9.27
CA TYR A 216 -21.99 -12.34 -10.01
C TYR A 216 -22.02 -11.50 -11.29
N LEU A 217 -21.74 -10.19 -11.19
CA LEU A 217 -21.74 -9.28 -12.34
C LEU A 217 -20.62 -9.58 -13.34
N TYR A 218 -19.49 -10.11 -12.88
CA TYR A 218 -18.36 -10.48 -13.74
C TYR A 218 -18.65 -11.73 -14.57
N PHE A 219 -19.35 -12.72 -14.01
CA PHE A 219 -19.55 -14.03 -14.63
C PHE A 219 -20.95 -14.29 -15.22
N SER A 220 -21.95 -13.50 -14.81
CA SER A 220 -23.33 -13.59 -15.30
C SER A 220 -23.40 -13.19 -16.77
N ALA A 221 -23.94 -14.09 -17.61
CA ALA A 221 -24.17 -13.76 -19.01
C ALA A 221 -25.36 -12.80 -19.14
N GLU A 222 -26.35 -12.95 -18.26
CA GLU A 222 -27.58 -12.17 -18.20
C GLU A 222 -27.33 -10.72 -17.79
N ARG A 223 -26.30 -10.47 -16.98
CA ARG A 223 -25.90 -9.12 -16.52
C ARG A 223 -24.62 -8.61 -17.17
N SER A 224 -24.17 -9.25 -18.24
CA SER A 224 -22.97 -8.87 -18.98
C SER A 224 -22.98 -7.38 -19.37
N GLY A 225 -21.87 -6.68 -19.08
CA GLY A 225 -21.69 -5.27 -19.41
C GLY A 225 -22.29 -4.27 -18.42
N GLN A 226 -23.16 -4.69 -17.48
CA GLN A 226 -23.81 -3.77 -16.53
C GLN A 226 -22.80 -3.13 -15.57
N LEU A 227 -21.81 -3.89 -15.07
CA LEU A 227 -20.73 -3.33 -14.22
C LEU A 227 -19.96 -2.22 -14.96
N GLY A 228 -19.62 -2.45 -16.24
CA GLY A 228 -18.95 -1.43 -17.05
C GLY A 228 -19.82 -0.20 -17.30
N GLN A 229 -21.13 -0.37 -17.48
CA GLN A 229 -22.08 0.74 -17.57
C GLN A 229 -22.15 1.54 -16.28
N TYR A 230 -22.27 0.87 -15.13
CA TYR A 230 -22.28 1.47 -13.80
C TYR A 230 -21.04 2.33 -13.56
N LEU A 231 -19.84 1.79 -13.82
CA LEU A 231 -18.58 2.52 -13.66
C LEU A 231 -18.46 3.71 -14.62
N ARG A 232 -18.95 3.59 -15.86
CA ARG A 232 -18.96 4.72 -16.82
C ARG A 232 -19.88 5.85 -16.37
N LEU A 233 -21.04 5.55 -15.80
CA LEU A 233 -21.96 6.56 -15.27
C LEU A 233 -21.32 7.33 -14.11
N ILE A 234 -20.64 6.62 -13.21
CA ILE A 234 -19.92 7.23 -12.09
C ILE A 234 -18.76 8.10 -12.59
N ALA A 235 -17.97 7.61 -13.55
CA ALA A 235 -16.91 8.39 -14.17
C ALA A 235 -17.43 9.64 -14.89
N ALA A 236 -18.70 9.63 -15.33
CA ALA A 236 -19.37 10.79 -15.92
C ALA A 236 -20.03 11.73 -14.89
N GLY A 237 -19.84 11.47 -13.59
CA GLY A 237 -20.34 12.29 -12.48
C GLY A 237 -21.71 11.90 -11.94
N THR A 238 -22.33 10.80 -12.40
CA THR A 238 -23.58 10.30 -11.81
C THR A 238 -23.32 9.70 -10.43
N GLY A 239 -24.15 10.05 -9.44
CA GLY A 239 -24.04 9.51 -8.08
C GLY A 239 -24.18 7.99 -8.05
N GLN A 240 -23.50 7.32 -7.11
CA GLN A 240 -23.40 5.85 -7.07
C GLN A 240 -24.77 5.16 -7.03
N ALA A 241 -25.70 5.63 -6.18
CA ALA A 241 -27.03 5.04 -6.07
C ALA A 241 -27.87 5.21 -7.33
N GLU A 242 -27.77 6.37 -7.99
CA GLU A 242 -28.48 6.65 -9.25
C GLU A 242 -27.90 5.81 -10.40
N ALA A 243 -26.58 5.75 -10.51
CA ALA A 243 -25.88 4.93 -11.49
C ALA A 243 -26.24 3.45 -11.33
N ALA A 244 -26.39 2.97 -10.10
CA ALA A 244 -26.80 1.62 -9.78
C ALA A 244 -28.19 1.30 -10.31
N VAL A 245 -29.18 2.15 -10.07
CA VAL A 245 -30.55 1.96 -10.59
C VAL A 245 -30.54 1.98 -12.13
N ALA A 246 -29.79 2.89 -12.73
CA ALA A 246 -29.69 3.01 -14.18
C ALA A 246 -29.02 1.80 -14.85
N ALA A 247 -28.01 1.20 -14.21
CA ALA A 247 -27.26 0.07 -14.77
C ALA A 247 -27.87 -1.30 -14.43
N PHE A 248 -28.42 -1.46 -13.22
CA PHE A 248 -28.84 -2.75 -12.69
C PHE A 248 -30.36 -2.93 -12.61
N GLY A 249 -31.12 -1.84 -12.67
CA GLY A 249 -32.58 -1.83 -12.55
C GLY A 249 -33.05 -1.89 -11.09
N ASP A 250 -33.99 -2.77 -10.81
CA ASP A 250 -34.54 -2.99 -9.47
C ASP A 250 -33.46 -3.63 -8.55
N LEU A 251 -33.01 -2.87 -7.55
CA LEU A 251 -31.96 -3.31 -6.63
C LEU A 251 -32.44 -4.39 -5.65
N ASP A 252 -33.73 -4.44 -5.32
CA ASP A 252 -34.29 -5.51 -4.47
C ASP A 252 -34.37 -6.83 -5.25
N ALA A 253 -34.61 -6.75 -6.56
CA ALA A 253 -34.52 -7.90 -7.44
C ALA A 253 -33.06 -8.38 -7.58
N LEU A 254 -32.10 -7.45 -7.74
CA LEU A 254 -30.68 -7.76 -7.78
C LEU A 254 -30.19 -8.44 -6.48
N ASP A 255 -30.64 -7.96 -5.32
CA ASP A 255 -30.30 -8.54 -4.02
C ASP A 255 -30.76 -10.01 -3.90
N LYS A 256 -32.02 -10.30 -4.28
CA LYS A 256 -32.55 -11.67 -4.31
C LYS A 256 -31.84 -12.57 -5.31
N GLU A 257 -31.43 -12.03 -6.45
CA GLU A 257 -30.62 -12.76 -7.42
C GLU A 257 -29.23 -13.08 -6.89
N LEU A 258 -28.59 -12.13 -6.19
CA LEU A 258 -27.31 -12.32 -5.55
C LEU A 258 -27.39 -13.41 -4.47
N ASP A 259 -28.41 -13.40 -3.62
CA ASP A 259 -28.59 -14.46 -2.61
C ASP A 259 -28.78 -15.84 -3.25
N ARG A 260 -29.54 -15.90 -4.35
CA ARG A 260 -29.68 -17.15 -5.12
C ARG A 260 -28.35 -17.57 -5.76
N TYR A 261 -27.55 -16.62 -6.21
CA TYR A 261 -26.23 -16.88 -6.79
C TYR A 261 -25.26 -17.43 -5.73
N LEU A 262 -25.19 -16.82 -4.56
CA LEU A 262 -24.32 -17.21 -3.45
C LEU A 262 -24.65 -18.60 -2.89
N THR A 263 -25.89 -19.06 -3.04
CA THR A 263 -26.32 -20.41 -2.60
C THR A 263 -26.07 -21.51 -3.63
N GLN A 264 -25.52 -21.19 -4.80
CA GLN A 264 -25.18 -22.19 -5.82
C GLN A 264 -24.07 -23.13 -5.35
N ARG A 265 -24.22 -24.43 -5.66
CA ARG A 265 -23.22 -25.45 -5.28
C ARG A 265 -21.89 -25.31 -6.02
N ARG A 266 -21.88 -24.65 -7.18
CA ARG A 266 -20.69 -24.46 -8.03
C ARG A 266 -20.74 -23.05 -8.59
N MET A 267 -19.62 -22.36 -8.55
CA MET A 267 -19.43 -21.04 -9.15
C MET A 267 -18.44 -21.13 -10.31
N LYS A 268 -18.53 -20.17 -11.23
CA LYS A 268 -17.54 -20.03 -12.30
C LYS A 268 -16.21 -19.54 -11.72
N VAL A 269 -15.12 -19.96 -12.36
CA VAL A 269 -13.73 -19.63 -12.03
C VAL A 269 -12.99 -19.48 -13.35
N TYR A 270 -12.12 -18.48 -13.47
CA TYR A 270 -11.19 -18.43 -14.61
C TYR A 270 -10.07 -19.41 -14.37
N VAL A 271 -9.78 -20.24 -15.36
CA VAL A 271 -8.60 -21.11 -15.38
C VAL A 271 -7.77 -20.66 -16.56
N LEU A 272 -6.66 -19.98 -16.27
CA LEU A 272 -5.74 -19.45 -17.27
C LEU A 272 -4.58 -20.45 -17.42
N PRO A 273 -4.41 -21.06 -18.61
CA PRO A 273 -3.30 -21.97 -18.86
C PRO A 273 -1.97 -21.20 -18.94
N PRO A 274 -0.83 -21.88 -18.71
CA PRO A 274 0.50 -21.26 -18.71
C PRO A 274 0.80 -20.46 -19.97
N GLU A 275 0.42 -20.97 -21.14
CA GLU A 275 0.59 -20.33 -22.45
C GLU A 275 -0.10 -18.97 -22.60
N MET A 276 -1.07 -18.63 -21.74
CA MET A 276 -1.67 -17.29 -21.69
C MET A 276 -0.93 -16.32 -20.76
N LEU A 277 0.01 -16.81 -19.96
CA LEU A 277 0.69 -16.04 -18.91
C LEU A 277 2.11 -15.72 -19.35
N SER A 278 2.30 -14.52 -19.91
CA SER A 278 3.63 -13.97 -20.19
C SER A 278 4.22 -13.36 -18.92
N ALA A 279 4.70 -14.20 -18.01
CA ALA A 279 5.36 -13.79 -16.76
C ALA A 279 6.83 -13.36 -17.02
N ALA A 280 7.31 -12.36 -16.28
CA ALA A 280 8.71 -11.93 -16.36
C ALA A 280 9.66 -13.00 -15.79
N GLU A 281 10.92 -12.96 -16.23
CA GLU A 281 11.97 -13.82 -15.68
C GLU A 281 12.28 -13.42 -14.23
N VAL A 282 12.49 -14.43 -13.38
CA VAL A 282 12.85 -14.24 -11.98
C VAL A 282 14.29 -14.66 -11.79
N THR A 283 15.11 -13.73 -11.34
CA THR A 283 16.51 -13.99 -10.98
C THR A 283 16.62 -14.11 -9.47
N VAL A 284 17.38 -15.10 -8.99
CA VAL A 284 17.60 -15.30 -7.55
C VAL A 284 19.08 -15.25 -7.22
N ARG A 285 19.44 -14.51 -6.19
CA ARG A 285 20.78 -14.50 -5.62
C ARG A 285 20.74 -14.67 -4.11
N ARG A 286 21.78 -15.29 -3.56
CA ARG A 286 22.07 -15.26 -2.13
C ARG A 286 22.52 -13.83 -1.76
N LEU A 287 22.10 -13.35 -0.60
CA LEU A 287 22.64 -12.12 -0.03
C LEU A 287 24.10 -12.34 0.41
N SER A 288 24.90 -11.28 0.45
CA SER A 288 26.19 -11.34 1.14
C SER A 288 25.98 -11.59 2.64
N ASP A 289 27.02 -12.03 3.34
CA ASP A 289 26.95 -12.26 4.79
C ASP A 289 26.55 -10.96 5.53
N GLY A 290 27.05 -9.81 5.10
CA GLY A 290 26.67 -8.51 5.65
C GLY A 290 25.22 -8.11 5.33
N GLU A 291 24.76 -8.30 4.08
CA GLU A 291 23.36 -8.06 3.69
C GLU A 291 22.38 -8.96 4.46
N ALA A 292 22.76 -10.20 4.74
CA ALA A 292 21.99 -11.14 5.53
C ALA A 292 21.90 -10.69 7.01
N GLU A 293 23.04 -10.32 7.60
CA GLU A 293 23.11 -9.90 9.02
C GLU A 293 22.32 -8.61 9.27
N ILE A 294 22.41 -7.62 8.36
CA ILE A 294 21.70 -6.34 8.53
C ILE A 294 20.19 -6.44 8.24
N MET A 295 19.72 -7.53 7.61
CA MET A 295 18.36 -7.62 7.08
C MET A 295 17.25 -7.41 8.13
N PRO A 296 17.31 -7.99 9.35
CA PRO A 296 16.28 -7.77 10.36
C PRO A 296 16.14 -6.30 10.76
N LEU A 297 17.26 -5.56 10.81
CA LEU A 297 17.29 -4.14 11.14
C LEU A 297 16.79 -3.30 9.97
N ARG A 298 17.23 -3.63 8.75
CA ARG A 298 16.73 -3.01 7.51
C ARG A 298 15.22 -3.16 7.36
N ILE A 299 14.65 -4.34 7.64
CA ILE A 299 13.19 -4.57 7.59
C ILE A 299 12.44 -3.62 8.53
N ARG A 300 12.95 -3.39 9.74
CA ARG A 300 12.34 -2.48 10.72
C ARG A 300 12.44 -1.02 10.26
N SER A 301 13.63 -0.55 9.87
CA SER A 301 13.81 0.81 9.34
C SER A 301 12.95 1.06 8.10
N GLN A 302 12.95 0.12 7.14
CA GLN A 302 12.14 0.23 5.92
C GLN A 302 10.64 0.09 6.15
N ARG A 303 10.19 -0.60 7.20
CA ARG A 303 8.79 -0.48 7.64
C ARG A 303 8.47 0.97 7.95
N GLY A 304 9.38 1.70 8.58
CA GLY A 304 9.25 3.08 9.04
C GLY A 304 9.35 3.12 10.56
N VAL A 305 10.20 4.00 11.08
CA VAL A 305 10.51 4.15 12.50
C VAL A 305 10.27 5.58 12.97
N SER A 306 9.91 5.76 14.24
CA SER A 306 9.98 7.07 14.89
C SER A 306 11.45 7.46 15.15
N PRO A 307 11.75 8.75 15.41
CA PRO A 307 13.10 9.17 15.80
C PRO A 307 13.63 8.43 17.05
N GLU A 308 12.76 8.07 17.98
CA GLU A 308 13.11 7.28 19.18
C GLU A 308 13.45 5.85 18.81
N GLU A 309 12.60 5.20 18.00
CA GLU A 309 12.83 3.83 17.51
C GLU A 309 14.12 3.75 16.67
N ALA A 310 14.39 4.77 15.84
CA ALA A 310 15.61 4.86 15.05
C ALA A 310 16.87 4.90 15.93
N ARG A 311 16.86 5.72 16.99
CA ARG A 311 17.96 5.81 17.95
C ARG A 311 18.17 4.53 18.75
N GLU A 312 17.10 3.77 19.02
CA GLU A 312 17.20 2.45 19.64
C GLU A 312 17.83 1.42 18.69
N LEU A 313 17.53 1.51 17.40
CA LEU A 313 18.01 0.58 16.37
C LEU A 313 19.47 0.81 15.95
N LEU A 314 19.90 2.07 16.00
CA LEU A 314 21.17 2.53 15.43
C LEU A 314 22.43 1.85 16.01
N PRO A 315 22.55 1.57 17.32
CA PRO A 315 23.72 0.88 17.87
C PRO A 315 23.98 -0.48 17.20
N ASP A 316 22.94 -1.29 17.03
CA ASP A 316 23.03 -2.60 16.38
C ASP A 316 23.42 -2.46 14.90
N VAL A 317 22.88 -1.44 14.21
CA VAL A 317 23.24 -1.14 12.80
C VAL A 317 24.72 -0.75 12.68
N ARG A 318 25.23 0.08 13.60
CA ARG A 318 26.65 0.49 13.62
C ARG A 318 27.58 -0.67 13.92
N GLU A 319 27.20 -1.57 14.82
CA GLU A 319 27.96 -2.79 15.12
C GLU A 319 28.15 -3.64 13.87
N ILE A 320 27.06 -3.95 13.17
CA ILE A 320 27.11 -4.73 11.91
C ILE A 320 27.91 -3.97 10.84
N ALA A 321 27.73 -2.66 10.70
CA ALA A 321 28.51 -1.87 9.74
C ALA A 321 30.02 -1.86 10.04
N ALA A 322 30.42 -1.95 11.31
CA ALA A 322 31.82 -2.07 11.71
C ALA A 322 32.40 -3.45 11.38
N GLU A 323 31.59 -4.51 11.42
CA GLU A 323 31.98 -5.86 11.01
C GLU A 323 32.07 -6.01 9.48
N PHE A 324 31.18 -5.32 8.76
CA PHE A 324 31.08 -5.38 7.30
C PHE A 324 31.35 -4.02 6.61
N PRO A 325 32.51 -3.37 6.83
CA PRO A 325 32.77 -2.01 6.36
C PRO A 325 32.97 -1.90 4.84
N GLN A 326 33.02 -3.02 4.11
CA GLN A 326 33.16 -3.08 2.66
C GLN A 326 31.89 -3.60 1.97
N ASP A 327 30.79 -3.74 2.71
CA ASP A 327 29.51 -4.13 2.15
C ASP A 327 28.65 -2.88 1.88
N ALA A 328 28.46 -2.56 0.61
CA ALA A 328 27.68 -1.39 0.20
C ALA A 328 26.20 -1.47 0.61
N GLY A 329 25.64 -2.67 0.74
CA GLY A 329 24.27 -2.87 1.22
C GLY A 329 24.14 -2.54 2.70
N VAL A 330 25.10 -2.95 3.51
CA VAL A 330 25.18 -2.60 4.94
C VAL A 330 25.37 -1.10 5.14
N LEU A 331 26.30 -0.49 4.41
CA LEU A 331 26.55 0.95 4.50
C LEU A 331 25.35 1.79 4.02
N ALA A 332 24.59 1.32 3.03
CA ALA A 332 23.35 1.97 2.63
C ALA A 332 22.25 1.87 3.69
N ALA A 333 22.18 0.76 4.45
CA ALA A 333 21.28 0.61 5.59
C ALA A 333 21.73 1.46 6.79
N LEU A 334 23.05 1.60 7.01
CA LEU A 334 23.62 2.53 7.99
C LEU A 334 23.23 3.97 7.65
N ALA A 335 23.36 4.39 6.39
CA ALA A 335 22.96 5.73 5.97
C ALA A 335 21.48 6.04 6.27
N GLU A 336 20.59 5.06 6.06
CA GLU A 336 19.16 5.17 6.38
C GLU A 336 18.95 5.30 7.89
N ALA A 337 19.56 4.43 8.69
CA ALA A 337 19.43 4.46 10.15
C ALA A 337 20.02 5.72 10.79
N GLU A 338 21.16 6.22 10.29
CA GLU A 338 21.76 7.48 10.75
C GLU A 338 20.85 8.67 10.45
N TYR A 339 20.29 8.71 9.23
CA TYR A 339 19.34 9.75 8.84
C TYR A 339 18.08 9.72 9.70
N ASP A 340 17.47 8.53 9.86
CA ASP A 340 16.27 8.34 10.69
C ASP A 340 16.50 8.74 12.16
N ALA A 341 17.73 8.60 12.67
CA ALA A 341 18.13 9.00 14.02
C ALA A 341 18.45 10.50 14.15
N GLY A 342 18.56 11.23 13.03
CA GLY A 342 18.90 12.65 12.96
C GLY A 342 20.40 12.96 12.81
N ASN A 343 21.24 11.96 12.57
CA ASN A 343 22.69 12.11 12.43
C ASN A 343 23.06 12.39 10.97
N VAL A 344 22.87 13.64 10.56
CA VAL A 344 22.94 14.07 9.15
C VAL A 344 24.32 13.84 8.52
N ASP A 345 25.40 14.20 9.21
CA ASP A 345 26.75 14.09 8.65
C ASP A 345 27.20 12.62 8.55
N GLU A 346 26.87 11.80 9.54
CA GLU A 346 27.11 10.35 9.54
C GLU A 346 26.33 9.65 8.43
N ALA A 347 25.08 10.06 8.19
CA ALA A 347 24.27 9.53 7.09
C ALA A 347 24.90 9.81 5.72
N ILE A 348 25.40 11.04 5.51
CA ILE A 348 26.09 11.43 4.28
C ILE A 348 27.38 10.60 4.12
N ALA A 349 28.18 10.46 5.17
CA ALA A 349 29.42 9.70 5.13
C ALA A 349 29.19 8.21 4.81
N ALA A 350 28.20 7.58 5.44
CA ALA A 350 27.83 6.19 5.17
C ALA A 350 27.31 6.00 3.74
N ALA A 351 26.48 6.93 3.25
CA ALA A 351 26.00 6.90 1.88
C ALA A 351 27.13 7.06 0.85
N ASP A 352 28.08 7.97 1.09
CA ASP A 352 29.24 8.15 0.22
C ASP A 352 30.15 6.92 0.18
N ALA A 353 30.37 6.28 1.33
CA ALA A 353 31.09 5.01 1.40
C ALA A 353 30.39 3.90 0.60
N ALA A 354 29.05 3.78 0.74
CA ALA A 354 28.26 2.82 -0.03
C ALA A 354 28.35 3.07 -1.55
N ILE A 355 28.20 4.31 -1.99
CA ILE A 355 28.28 4.71 -3.41
C ILE A 355 29.68 4.46 -3.99
N ALA A 356 30.72 4.70 -3.20
CA ALA A 356 32.11 4.46 -3.62
C ALA A 356 32.41 2.97 -3.86
N ILE A 357 31.79 2.08 -3.09
CA ILE A 357 31.94 0.63 -3.25
C ILE A 357 31.06 0.10 -4.39
N ASP A 358 29.80 0.52 -4.42
CA ASP A 358 28.83 0.11 -5.44
C ASP A 358 27.96 1.29 -5.88
N PRO A 359 28.28 1.93 -7.02
CA PRO A 359 27.57 3.11 -7.50
C PRO A 359 26.15 2.80 -7.99
N THR A 360 25.73 1.52 -8.01
CA THR A 360 24.38 1.10 -8.37
C THR A 360 23.41 1.06 -7.17
N ARG A 361 23.91 1.27 -5.93
CA ARG A 361 23.11 1.30 -4.69
C ARG A 361 22.22 2.54 -4.60
N LYS A 362 21.06 2.49 -5.24
CA LYS A 362 20.08 3.60 -5.30
C LYS A 362 19.70 4.16 -3.93
N ASN A 363 19.49 3.29 -2.92
CA ASN A 363 19.13 3.74 -1.57
C ASN A 363 20.20 4.68 -0.98
N ALA A 364 21.49 4.48 -1.26
CA ALA A 364 22.53 5.37 -0.75
C ALA A 364 22.38 6.81 -1.29
N TYR A 365 22.03 6.97 -2.57
CA TYR A 365 21.72 8.30 -3.13
C TYR A 365 20.46 8.91 -2.50
N VAL A 366 19.44 8.10 -2.23
CA VAL A 366 18.21 8.54 -1.56
C VAL A 366 18.55 9.08 -0.16
N GLN A 367 19.26 8.30 0.65
CA GLN A 367 19.61 8.69 2.02
C GLN A 367 20.54 9.90 2.05
N LYS A 368 21.53 9.98 1.14
CA LYS A 368 22.37 11.18 1.00
C LYS A 368 21.54 12.41 0.64
N GLY A 369 20.60 12.26 -0.31
CA GLY A 369 19.69 13.34 -0.71
C GLY A 369 18.83 13.81 0.47
N PHE A 370 18.23 12.88 1.23
CA PHE A 370 17.45 13.20 2.41
C PHE A 370 18.26 13.94 3.48
N ALA A 371 19.46 13.46 3.79
CA ALA A 371 20.35 14.08 4.77
C ALA A 371 20.78 15.50 4.34
N LEU A 372 21.15 15.69 3.07
CA LEU A 372 21.49 17.02 2.54
C LEU A 372 20.28 17.97 2.53
N PHE A 373 19.07 17.47 2.25
CA PHE A 373 17.86 18.26 2.34
C PHE A 373 17.56 18.69 3.79
N ALA A 374 17.76 17.81 4.77
CA ALA A 374 17.65 18.16 6.18
C ALA A 374 18.68 19.23 6.57
N ARG A 375 19.94 19.11 6.10
CA ARG A 375 20.96 20.15 6.30
C ARG A 375 20.60 21.48 5.64
N ALA A 376 20.04 21.44 4.43
CA ALA A 376 19.64 22.64 3.68
C ALA A 376 18.46 23.37 4.34
N ALA A 377 17.58 22.65 5.06
CA ALA A 377 16.49 23.26 5.80
C ALA A 377 16.96 24.11 7.00
N GLU A 378 18.15 23.84 7.53
CA GLU A 378 18.79 24.61 8.62
C GLU A 378 19.71 25.73 8.10
N ALA A 379 19.84 25.89 6.78
CA ALA A 379 20.67 26.94 6.20
C ALA A 379 19.98 28.30 6.28
N ASP A 380 20.74 29.35 6.63
CA ASP A 380 20.26 30.73 6.56
C ASP A 380 19.80 31.10 5.14
N ASP A 381 18.85 32.03 5.03
CA ASP A 381 18.23 32.46 3.76
C ASP A 381 19.23 32.77 2.63
N GLU A 382 20.38 33.37 2.97
CA GLU A 382 21.45 33.71 2.02
C GLU A 382 22.09 32.47 1.37
N ASN A 383 22.16 31.36 2.11
CA ASN A 383 22.81 30.11 1.68
C ASN A 383 21.80 29.03 1.26
N ALA A 384 20.52 29.18 1.58
CA ALA A 384 19.49 28.19 1.30
C ALA A 384 19.48 27.74 -0.16
N ALA A 385 19.58 28.67 -1.12
CA ALA A 385 19.58 28.34 -2.55
C ALA A 385 20.73 27.39 -2.93
N ALA A 386 21.96 27.67 -2.48
CA ALA A 386 23.12 26.84 -2.74
C ALA A 386 23.04 25.49 -2.01
N ALA A 387 22.51 25.49 -0.78
CA ALA A 387 22.34 24.26 0.00
C ALA A 387 21.34 23.28 -0.66
N TYR A 388 20.20 23.78 -1.16
CA TYR A 388 19.25 22.94 -1.90
C TYR A 388 19.78 22.50 -3.28
N GLU A 389 20.61 23.30 -3.94
CA GLU A 389 21.29 22.90 -5.17
C GLU A 389 22.28 21.75 -4.92
N GLU A 390 23.04 21.80 -3.82
CA GLU A 390 23.89 20.70 -3.36
C GLU A 390 23.04 19.46 -3.02
N ALA A 391 21.93 19.65 -2.29
CA ALA A 391 21.04 18.57 -1.87
C ALA A 391 20.35 17.86 -3.05
N MET A 392 20.21 18.53 -4.20
CA MET A 392 19.71 17.93 -5.44
C MET A 392 20.75 17.10 -6.20
N GLN A 393 22.04 17.16 -5.87
CA GLN A 393 23.08 16.41 -6.57
C GLN A 393 22.91 14.89 -6.47
N PRO A 394 22.66 14.28 -5.29
CA PRO A 394 22.40 12.84 -5.20
C PRO A 394 21.14 12.42 -5.96
N PHE A 395 20.07 13.23 -5.91
CA PHE A 395 18.85 12.96 -6.67
C PHE A 395 19.06 13.05 -8.18
N SER A 396 19.86 14.01 -8.65
CA SER A 396 20.23 14.13 -10.06
C SER A 396 21.09 12.94 -10.53
N ALA A 397 21.97 12.43 -9.66
CA ALA A 397 22.73 11.21 -9.93
C ALA A 397 21.81 9.97 -9.97
N LEU A 398 20.88 9.86 -9.01
CA LEU A 398 19.88 8.80 -8.97
C LEU A 398 18.98 8.81 -10.22
N ASN A 399 18.54 9.98 -10.68
CA ASN A 399 17.73 10.10 -11.88
C ASN A 399 18.48 9.62 -13.14
N ARG A 400 19.81 9.78 -13.20
CA ARG A 400 20.63 9.22 -14.30
C ARG A 400 20.74 7.70 -14.25
N LEU A 401 20.66 7.11 -13.05
CA LEU A 401 20.63 5.66 -12.87
C LEU A 401 19.24 5.07 -13.15
N GLU A 402 18.19 5.84 -12.86
CA GLU A 402 16.80 5.43 -13.01
C GLU A 402 15.93 6.66 -13.33
N ASN A 403 15.66 6.88 -14.62
CA ASN A 403 14.97 8.08 -15.13
C ASN A 403 13.54 8.25 -14.58
N ASP A 404 12.86 7.15 -14.28
CA ASP A 404 11.48 7.13 -13.75
C ASP A 404 11.45 6.83 -12.24
N HIS A 405 12.56 7.09 -11.53
CA HIS A 405 12.56 7.06 -10.08
C HIS A 405 11.72 8.26 -9.56
N PRO A 406 10.69 8.04 -8.72
CA PRO A 406 9.80 9.13 -8.32
C PRO A 406 10.47 10.14 -7.37
N LEU A 407 11.36 9.69 -6.48
CA LEU A 407 11.99 10.57 -5.48
C LEU A 407 12.76 11.77 -6.07
N PRO A 408 13.64 11.64 -7.08
CA PRO A 408 14.26 12.80 -7.71
C PRO A 408 13.27 13.86 -8.19
N LEU A 409 12.14 13.43 -8.77
CA LEU A 409 11.10 14.33 -9.28
C LEU A 409 10.36 15.05 -8.14
N ILE A 410 10.01 14.30 -7.09
CA ILE A 410 9.38 14.86 -5.87
C ILE A 410 10.30 15.89 -5.21
N TYR A 411 11.57 15.55 -5.06
CA TYR A 411 12.54 16.41 -4.38
C TYR A 411 12.93 17.62 -5.23
N TYR A 412 12.88 17.52 -6.56
CA TYR A 412 13.02 18.69 -7.42
C TYR A 412 11.94 19.73 -7.12
N TYR A 413 10.66 19.33 -7.04
CA TYR A 413 9.58 20.22 -6.62
C TYR A 413 9.77 20.75 -5.19
N ARG A 414 10.09 19.86 -4.23
CA ARG A 414 10.29 20.24 -2.82
C ARG A 414 11.40 21.26 -2.64
N SER A 415 12.44 21.22 -3.48
CA SER A 415 13.54 22.19 -3.41
C SER A 415 13.07 23.65 -3.57
N PHE A 416 12.00 23.89 -4.35
CA PHE A 416 11.39 25.22 -4.49
C PHE A 416 10.48 25.52 -3.29
N ALA A 417 9.59 24.58 -2.97
CA ALA A 417 8.57 24.73 -1.94
C ALA A 417 9.18 25.02 -0.56
N GLN A 418 10.26 24.33 -0.18
CA GLN A 418 10.92 24.52 1.12
C GLN A 418 11.69 25.84 1.21
N ARG A 419 12.05 26.45 0.09
CA ARG A 419 12.64 27.80 0.03
C ARG A 419 11.58 28.90 0.00
N GLY A 420 10.29 28.56 -0.03
CA GLY A 420 9.21 29.52 -0.24
C GLY A 420 9.24 30.20 -1.61
N VAL A 421 9.91 29.59 -2.59
CA VAL A 421 9.99 30.09 -3.97
C VAL A 421 8.92 29.40 -4.81
N GLU A 422 8.27 30.16 -5.69
CA GLU A 422 7.30 29.60 -6.63
C GLU A 422 7.95 28.50 -7.49
N PRO A 423 7.42 27.27 -7.48
CA PRO A 423 7.90 26.21 -8.36
C PRO A 423 7.75 26.61 -9.83
N ASN A 424 8.79 26.38 -10.64
CA ASN A 424 8.68 26.60 -12.07
C ASN A 424 7.87 25.48 -12.76
N GLU A 425 7.53 25.67 -14.03
CA GLU A 425 6.72 24.72 -14.80
C GLU A 425 7.36 23.31 -14.83
N THR A 426 8.69 23.22 -14.94
CA THR A 426 9.41 21.94 -14.93
C THR A 426 9.28 21.23 -13.58
N ALA A 427 9.34 21.95 -12.47
CA ALA A 427 9.16 21.40 -11.14
C ALA A 427 7.73 20.90 -10.93
N MET A 428 6.74 21.63 -11.45
CA MET A 428 5.35 21.19 -11.41
C MET A 428 5.13 19.91 -12.24
N HIS A 429 5.65 19.87 -13.47
CA HIS A 429 5.62 18.67 -14.32
C HIS A 429 6.34 17.49 -13.68
N ALA A 430 7.42 17.73 -12.93
CA ALA A 430 8.13 16.68 -12.19
C ALA A 430 7.25 16.09 -11.08
N LEU A 431 6.59 16.91 -10.27
CA LEU A 431 5.68 16.41 -9.23
C LEU A 431 4.49 15.65 -9.84
N ASP A 432 3.91 16.18 -10.92
CA ASP A 432 2.82 15.53 -11.65
C ASP A 432 3.26 14.15 -12.19
N ARG A 433 4.42 14.09 -12.85
CA ARG A 433 5.01 12.83 -13.33
C ARG A 433 5.27 11.85 -12.18
N ALA A 434 5.76 12.32 -11.03
CA ALA A 434 5.96 11.47 -9.88
C ALA A 434 4.63 10.85 -9.37
N ALA A 435 3.55 11.64 -9.34
CA ALA A 435 2.22 11.17 -8.95
C ALA A 435 1.65 10.16 -9.96
N GLN A 436 1.92 10.34 -11.26
CA GLN A 436 1.57 9.34 -12.29
C GLN A 436 2.37 8.04 -12.17
N LEU A 437 3.63 8.12 -11.74
CA LEU A 437 4.51 6.95 -11.54
C LEU A 437 4.16 6.16 -10.29
N ALA A 438 3.63 6.82 -9.26
CA ALA A 438 3.26 6.23 -7.98
C ALA A 438 1.85 6.66 -7.54
N PRO A 439 0.79 6.33 -8.31
CA PRO A 439 -0.58 6.74 -8.01
C PRO A 439 -1.15 6.10 -6.74
N PHE A 440 -0.47 5.08 -6.22
CA PHE A 440 -0.77 4.44 -4.94
C PHE A 440 -0.28 5.25 -3.72
N ASP A 441 0.64 6.20 -3.90
CA ASP A 441 1.10 7.06 -2.80
C ASP A 441 0.11 8.21 -2.57
N HIS A 442 -0.75 8.04 -1.56
CA HIS A 442 -1.81 9.00 -1.26
C HIS A 442 -1.27 10.39 -0.87
N GLY A 443 -0.14 10.45 -0.15
CA GLY A 443 0.46 11.72 0.24
C GLY A 443 1.01 12.48 -0.97
N LEU A 444 1.61 11.75 -1.91
CA LEU A 444 2.04 12.32 -3.18
C LEU A 444 0.87 12.81 -4.03
N ALA A 445 -0.21 12.03 -4.14
CA ALA A 445 -1.42 12.44 -4.86
C ALA A 445 -2.04 13.71 -4.26
N ILE A 446 -2.14 13.81 -2.93
CA ILE A 446 -2.59 15.04 -2.26
C ILE A 446 -1.66 16.21 -2.56
N ASN A 447 -0.34 16.02 -2.52
CA ASN A 447 0.62 17.09 -2.85
C ASN A 447 0.48 17.56 -4.31
N ALA A 448 0.32 16.64 -5.26
CA ALA A 448 0.06 16.98 -6.66
C ALA A 448 -1.27 17.72 -6.81
N ALA A 449 -2.31 17.32 -6.09
CA ALA A 449 -3.59 18.01 -6.10
C ALA A 449 -3.49 19.43 -5.56
N LEU A 450 -2.78 19.63 -4.44
CA LEU A 450 -2.55 20.95 -3.86
C LEU A 450 -1.77 21.86 -4.81
N MET A 451 -0.75 21.33 -5.49
CA MET A 451 -0.01 22.05 -6.52
C MET A 451 -0.94 22.46 -7.68
N HIS A 452 -1.71 21.53 -8.24
CA HIS A 452 -2.64 21.81 -9.33
C HIS A 452 -3.70 22.84 -8.93
N GLY A 453 -4.28 22.71 -7.74
CA GLY A 453 -5.21 23.68 -7.19
C GLY A 453 -4.60 25.08 -7.09
N GLN A 454 -3.37 25.20 -6.58
CA GLN A 454 -2.66 26.49 -6.49
C GLN A 454 -2.41 27.13 -7.86
N SER A 455 -2.20 26.32 -8.90
CA SER A 455 -2.06 26.79 -10.27
C SER A 455 -3.39 27.05 -11.01
N GLY A 456 -4.53 26.77 -10.36
CA GLY A 456 -5.87 26.92 -10.94
C GLY A 456 -6.35 25.74 -11.80
N ASN A 457 -5.60 24.65 -11.85
CA ASN A 457 -5.99 23.41 -12.54
C ASN A 457 -6.93 22.58 -11.64
N ILE A 458 -8.14 23.09 -11.40
CA ILE A 458 -9.10 22.52 -10.44
C ILE A 458 -9.50 21.10 -10.82
N ALA A 459 -9.75 20.85 -12.11
CA ALA A 459 -10.07 19.53 -12.62
C ALA A 459 -8.98 18.50 -12.31
N MET A 460 -7.70 18.89 -12.41
CA MET A 460 -6.59 17.99 -12.10
C MET A 460 -6.40 17.80 -10.59
N ALA A 461 -6.68 18.84 -9.78
CA ALA A 461 -6.71 18.69 -8.32
C ALA A 461 -7.75 17.64 -7.89
N GLN A 462 -8.96 17.72 -8.44
CA GLN A 462 -10.03 16.75 -8.20
C GLN A 462 -9.64 15.34 -8.70
N HIS A 463 -8.99 15.25 -9.87
CA HIS A 463 -8.52 13.98 -10.43
C HIS A 463 -7.61 13.21 -9.47
N TYR A 464 -6.65 13.88 -8.82
CA TYR A 464 -5.75 13.24 -7.87
C TYR A 464 -6.40 12.96 -6.51
N LEU A 465 -7.35 13.78 -6.06
CA LEU A 465 -7.99 13.60 -4.76
C LEU A 465 -9.06 12.50 -4.77
N ALA A 466 -9.83 12.37 -5.86
CA ALA A 466 -10.97 11.46 -5.90
C ALA A 466 -10.62 9.99 -5.62
N PRO A 467 -9.56 9.38 -6.22
CA PRO A 467 -9.17 8.01 -5.89
C PRO A 467 -8.71 7.85 -4.44
N VAL A 468 -8.05 8.85 -3.87
CA VAL A 468 -7.59 8.83 -2.47
C VAL A 468 -8.78 8.88 -1.52
N ALA A 469 -9.74 9.77 -1.77
CA ALA A 469 -10.96 9.90 -0.97
C ALA A 469 -11.83 8.62 -1.00
N ALA A 470 -11.88 7.95 -2.15
CA ALA A 470 -12.62 6.69 -2.32
C ALA A 470 -11.89 5.45 -1.76
N ASN A 471 -10.64 5.58 -1.29
CA ASN A 471 -9.85 4.43 -0.86
C ASN A 471 -10.34 3.90 0.51
N PRO A 472 -10.85 2.65 0.60
CA PRO A 472 -11.32 2.07 1.85
C PRO A 472 -10.25 1.91 2.94
N HIS A 473 -8.99 1.80 2.53
CA HIS A 473 -7.83 1.65 3.40
C HIS A 473 -7.00 2.94 3.51
N GLY A 474 -7.48 4.06 2.94
CA GLY A 474 -6.74 5.34 2.91
C GLY A 474 -6.65 6.07 4.25
N GLY A 475 -7.38 5.62 5.27
CA GLY A 475 -7.24 6.11 6.66
C GLY A 475 -7.39 7.63 6.79
N GLY A 476 -6.36 8.28 7.33
CA GLY A 476 -6.31 9.75 7.46
C GLY A 476 -6.26 10.47 6.11
N ALA A 477 -5.51 9.94 5.15
CA ALA A 477 -5.36 10.55 3.83
C ALA A 477 -6.68 10.56 3.05
N ALA A 478 -7.50 9.51 3.15
CA ALA A 478 -8.83 9.50 2.53
C ALA A 478 -9.75 10.61 3.11
N ARG A 479 -9.72 10.81 4.44
CA ARG A 479 -10.48 11.88 5.09
C ARG A 479 -10.00 13.26 4.68
N GLU A 480 -8.68 13.45 4.63
CA GLU A 480 -8.08 14.70 4.16
C GLU A 480 -8.47 14.97 2.70
N ALA A 481 -8.35 13.97 1.83
CA ALA A 481 -8.70 14.11 0.44
C ALA A 481 -10.18 14.46 0.22
N GLN A 482 -11.09 13.82 0.98
CA GLN A 482 -12.52 14.16 0.94
C GLN A 482 -12.74 15.62 1.35
N LEU A 483 -12.13 16.06 2.45
CA LEU A 483 -12.23 17.44 2.91
C LEU A 483 -11.70 18.44 1.87
N LEU A 484 -10.61 18.11 1.18
CA LEU A 484 -10.08 18.95 0.11
C LEU A 484 -11.02 18.99 -1.12
N LEU A 485 -11.65 17.87 -1.47
CA LEU A 485 -12.67 17.82 -2.52
C LEU A 485 -13.88 18.71 -2.18
N ASP A 486 -14.37 18.63 -0.95
CA ASP A 486 -15.50 19.45 -0.48
C ASP A 486 -15.16 20.95 -0.57
N GLN A 487 -13.91 21.34 -0.27
CA GLN A 487 -13.45 22.73 -0.42
C GLN A 487 -13.24 23.18 -1.88
N LEU A 488 -13.12 22.23 -2.82
CA LEU A 488 -12.96 22.49 -4.26
C LEU A 488 -14.30 22.53 -5.00
N GLU A 489 -15.42 22.20 -4.36
CA GLU A 489 -16.75 22.15 -5.01
C GLU A 489 -17.12 23.48 -5.69
N ASP A 490 -16.80 24.61 -5.04
CA ASP A 490 -17.05 25.96 -5.55
C ASP A 490 -15.82 26.60 -6.25
N ALA A 491 -14.76 25.84 -6.50
CA ALA A 491 -13.54 26.38 -7.13
C ALA A 491 -13.70 26.49 -8.66
N GLU A 492 -13.33 27.64 -9.22
CA GLU A 492 -13.41 27.90 -10.66
C GLU A 492 -12.12 27.46 -11.38
N GLU A 493 -12.26 26.71 -12.47
CA GLU A 493 -11.13 26.34 -13.34
C GLU A 493 -10.40 27.59 -13.85
N GLY A 494 -9.07 27.58 -13.79
CA GLY A 494 -8.19 28.70 -14.14
C GLY A 494 -7.99 29.73 -13.03
N GLN A 495 -8.70 29.62 -11.89
CA GLN A 495 -8.47 30.48 -10.72
C GLN A 495 -7.63 29.74 -9.66
N PRO A 496 -6.51 30.33 -9.20
CA PRO A 496 -5.72 29.76 -8.11
C PRO A 496 -6.58 29.47 -6.87
N TRP A 497 -6.52 28.23 -6.40
CA TRP A 497 -7.18 27.78 -5.18
C TRP A 497 -6.15 27.49 -4.09
N ARG A 498 -6.48 27.86 -2.85
CA ARG A 498 -5.67 27.57 -1.67
C ARG A 498 -6.54 26.89 -0.63
N ARG A 499 -5.99 25.84 -0.01
CA ARG A 499 -6.64 25.14 1.09
C ARG A 499 -7.04 26.14 2.18
N ARG A 500 -8.29 26.05 2.63
CA ARG A 500 -8.77 26.81 3.79
C ARG A 500 -8.34 26.09 5.06
N PRO A 501 -7.97 26.81 6.14
CA PRO A 501 -7.68 26.18 7.41
C PRO A 501 -8.88 25.37 7.89
N VAL A 502 -8.66 24.12 8.27
CA VAL A 502 -9.67 23.34 8.98
C VAL A 502 -9.61 23.77 10.44
N LEU A 503 -10.61 24.52 10.89
CA LEU A 503 -10.79 24.78 12.32
C LEU A 503 -11.26 23.46 12.96
N ASP A 504 -10.37 22.78 13.68
CA ASP A 504 -10.79 21.70 14.57
C ASP A 504 -11.54 22.32 15.75
N LEU A 505 -12.87 22.40 15.61
CA LEU A 505 -13.76 22.94 16.62
C LEU A 505 -14.16 21.86 17.63
N THR A 506 -13.61 20.65 17.59
CA THR A 506 -14.04 19.54 18.46
C THR A 506 -13.94 19.92 19.94
N ASP A 507 -12.86 20.60 20.32
CA ASP A 507 -12.69 21.10 21.69
C ASP A 507 -13.68 22.22 22.04
N ILE A 508 -14.03 23.07 21.06
CA ILE A 508 -15.02 24.13 21.23
C ILE A 508 -16.43 23.55 21.37
N VAL A 509 -16.78 22.57 20.54
CA VAL A 509 -18.07 21.86 20.58
C VAL A 509 -18.22 21.09 21.90
N ASN A 510 -17.16 20.40 22.35
CA ASN A 510 -17.16 19.72 23.64
C ASN A 510 -17.30 20.71 24.81
N ALA A 511 -16.62 21.85 24.75
CA ALA A 511 -16.74 22.90 25.77
C ALA A 511 -18.14 23.54 25.79
N VAL A 512 -18.75 23.76 24.63
CA VAL A 512 -20.12 24.29 24.51
C VAL A 512 -21.14 23.27 25.01
N ALA A 513 -20.98 21.98 24.68
CA ALA A 513 -21.86 20.91 25.15
C ALA A 513 -21.76 20.73 26.68
N ALA A 514 -20.56 20.78 27.25
CA ALA A 514 -20.36 20.75 28.69
C ALA A 514 -21.06 21.94 29.39
N LYS A 515 -20.93 23.14 28.83
CA LYS A 515 -21.55 24.35 29.37
C LYS A 515 -23.08 24.38 29.23
N ALA A 516 -23.63 23.79 28.16
CA ALA A 516 -25.07 23.61 28.00
C ALA A 516 -25.63 22.62 29.05
N ALA A 517 -24.90 21.55 29.34
CA ALA A 517 -25.29 20.57 30.36
C ALA A 517 -25.23 21.13 31.79
N GLU A 518 -24.31 22.07 32.08
CA GLU A 518 -24.28 22.80 33.36
C GLU A 518 -25.49 23.73 33.51
N LEU A 519 -25.90 24.43 32.45
CA LEU A 519 -27.05 25.32 32.47
C LEU A 519 -28.40 24.58 32.61
N GLU A 520 -28.51 23.37 32.05
CA GLU A 520 -29.68 22.51 32.27
C GLU A 520 -29.76 21.94 33.70
N GLN A 521 -28.64 21.81 34.42
CA GLN A 521 -28.64 21.39 35.83
C GLN A 521 -28.98 22.52 36.81
N ASP A 522 -28.66 23.77 36.46
CA ASP A 522 -29.00 24.94 37.28
C ASP A 522 -30.49 25.32 37.19
N GLU A 523 -31.20 24.97 36.09
CA GLU A 523 -32.66 25.17 36.00
C GLU A 523 -33.47 24.13 36.80
N ASP A 524 -32.94 22.92 37.02
CA ASP A 524 -33.65 21.83 37.74
C ASP A 524 -33.46 21.87 39.27
N THR A 525 -32.59 22.75 39.78
CA THR A 525 -32.35 22.95 41.23
C THR A 525 -33.06 24.17 41.81
N GLY A 526 -33.83 24.90 40.99
CA GLY A 526 -34.48 26.16 41.36
C GLY A 526 -35.88 26.08 41.98
N ASP A 527 -36.52 24.90 42.07
CA ASP A 527 -37.89 24.79 42.62
C ASP A 527 -38.02 23.66 43.66
N SER A 528 -37.42 23.88 44.83
CA SER A 528 -37.88 23.22 46.06
C SER A 528 -37.84 24.21 47.23
N ALA A 529 -38.75 25.19 47.20
CA ALA A 529 -39.13 25.95 48.38
C ALA A 529 -40.04 25.08 49.27
N ASP A 530 -39.49 24.55 50.35
CA ASP A 530 -40.21 23.80 51.40
C ASP A 530 -41.03 24.77 52.29
N PRO A 531 -42.31 24.51 52.59
CA PRO A 531 -43.09 25.32 53.51
C PRO A 531 -42.97 24.83 54.96
N ALA A 532 -43.00 25.80 55.87
CA ALA A 532 -43.30 25.70 57.31
C ALA A 532 -42.13 25.53 58.29
N GLY A 533 -42.01 26.52 59.19
CA GLY A 533 -41.15 26.54 60.38
C GLY A 533 -40.94 27.95 60.89
#